data_AF-A0A9N9HCH4-F1
#
_entry.id   AF-A0A9N9HCH4-F1
#
_cell.length_a   1.000
_cell.length_b   1.000
_cell.length_c   1.000
_cell.angle_alpha   90.00
_cell.angle_beta   90.00
_cell.angle_gamma   90.00
#
_symmetry.space_group_name_H-M   'P 1'
#
loop_
_entity.id
_entity.type
_entity.pdbx_description
1 polymer ?
#
loop_
_entity_poly.entity_id
_entity_poly.type
_entity_poly.pdbx_seq_one_letter_code
_entity_poly.pdbx_strand_id
1 'polypeptide(L)'
;TAVEQKLEGDFRFTHASVNISRIIAHSEEIAFYGGGEREKVVVNGSFDKIVRHVKKTYRLRFANGIIDSVLVKYCATMTAYYLLARPVFNPKYATDFMGKLDADPTKIMEDYSRNSGYLVNLSQAVGRLILAGRDLTRFAGYTSRVAELFDVLEDVNNGRYERAMVSKDVNEANTVKAVTPSDLKGRVTTQDGVIVFEKVPIITPNGDVL
;
A
#
# COMPACT_ATOMS: atom_id res chain seq x y z
N THR A 1 -3.82 2.31 0.62
CA THR A 1 -2.90 3.05 1.51
C THR A 1 -1.73 2.19 1.97
N ALA A 2 -1.96 0.96 2.48
CA ALA A 2 -0.88 0.05 2.91
C ALA A 2 0.05 -0.40 1.77
N VAL A 3 -0.51 -0.82 0.62
CA VAL A 3 0.27 -1.19 -0.57
C VAL A 3 1.10 -0.02 -1.10
N GLU A 4 0.56 1.19 -1.03
CA GLU A 4 1.23 2.40 -1.51
C GLU A 4 2.38 2.82 -0.60
N GLN A 5 2.19 2.76 0.72
CA GLN A 5 3.28 2.98 1.66
C GLN A 5 4.31 1.83 1.63
N LYS A 6 3.91 0.61 1.20
CA LYS A 6 4.83 -0.53 1.05
C LYS A 6 5.67 -0.33 -0.20
N LEU A 7 5.03 -0.01 -1.33
CA LEU A 7 5.72 0.43 -2.54
C LEU A 7 6.63 1.63 -2.24
N GLU A 8 6.14 2.69 -1.59
CA GLU A 8 6.95 3.86 -1.24
C GLU A 8 8.10 3.51 -0.29
N GLY A 9 7.89 2.58 0.65
CA GLY A 9 8.91 2.06 1.55
C GLY A 9 10.00 1.28 0.81
N ASP A 10 9.59 0.29 0.01
CA ASP A 10 10.48 -0.48 -0.87
C ASP A 10 11.22 0.45 -1.82
N PHE A 11 10.53 1.44 -2.42
CA PHE A 11 11.16 2.40 -3.32
C PHE A 11 12.14 3.32 -2.61
N ARG A 12 11.83 3.86 -1.43
CA ARG A 12 12.78 4.65 -0.62
C ARG A 12 13.98 3.81 -0.22
N PHE A 13 13.75 2.56 0.14
CA PHE A 13 14.80 1.64 0.52
C PHE A 13 15.70 1.29 -0.68
N THR A 14 15.15 0.92 -1.84
CA THR A 14 15.95 0.66 -3.04
C THR A 14 16.68 1.93 -3.52
N HIS A 15 16.04 3.09 -3.51
CA HIS A 15 16.70 4.32 -3.98
C HIS A 15 17.74 4.87 -3.01
N ALA A 16 17.39 5.01 -1.72
CA ALA A 16 18.26 5.62 -0.73
C ALA A 16 19.28 4.61 -0.17
N SER A 17 18.88 3.36 0.05
CA SER A 17 19.79 2.35 0.60
C SER A 17 20.65 1.68 -0.45
N VAL A 18 20.23 1.59 -1.72
CA VAL A 18 21.03 0.91 -2.76
C VAL A 18 21.74 1.91 -3.66
N ASN A 19 21.01 2.80 -4.36
CA ASN A 19 21.65 3.73 -5.29
C ASN A 19 22.51 4.78 -4.59
N ILE A 20 21.99 5.45 -3.55
CA ILE A 20 22.78 6.45 -2.82
C ILE A 20 23.93 5.80 -2.06
N SER A 21 23.71 4.65 -1.42
CA SER A 21 24.78 3.89 -0.76
C SER A 21 25.90 3.51 -1.74
N ARG A 22 25.55 3.08 -2.95
CA ARG A 22 26.53 2.78 -4.01
C ARG A 22 27.31 4.04 -4.43
N ILE A 23 26.64 5.18 -4.59
CA ILE A 23 27.31 6.45 -4.93
C ILE A 23 28.24 6.89 -3.79
N ILE A 24 27.85 6.71 -2.52
CA ILE A 24 28.68 7.07 -1.37
C ILE A 24 29.91 6.15 -1.31
N ALA A 25 29.71 4.83 -1.41
CA ALA A 25 30.78 3.84 -1.33
C ALA A 25 31.80 3.96 -2.46
N HIS A 26 31.36 4.31 -3.67
CA HIS A 26 32.21 4.47 -4.86
C HIS A 26 32.42 5.93 -5.25
N SER A 27 32.26 6.87 -4.31
CA SER A 27 32.33 8.32 -4.59
C SER A 27 33.70 8.76 -5.12
N GLU A 28 34.78 8.18 -4.60
CA GLU A 28 36.15 8.42 -5.06
C GLU A 28 36.37 7.92 -6.48
N GLU A 29 35.87 6.72 -6.79
CA GLU A 29 35.93 6.11 -8.13
C GLU A 29 35.15 6.94 -9.16
N ILE A 30 33.94 7.38 -8.80
CA ILE A 30 33.09 8.22 -9.65
C ILE A 30 33.74 9.59 -9.91
N ALA A 31 34.36 10.19 -8.90
CA ALA A 31 35.07 11.46 -9.04
C ALA A 31 36.33 11.30 -9.89
N PHE A 32 37.08 10.21 -9.69
CA PHE A 32 38.31 9.90 -10.42
C PHE A 32 38.06 9.68 -11.92
N TYR A 33 36.97 8.98 -12.29
CA TYR A 33 36.60 8.72 -13.69
C TYR A 33 35.69 9.81 -14.31
N GLY A 34 35.36 10.88 -13.59
CA GLY A 34 34.46 11.93 -14.09
C GLY A 34 33.03 11.44 -14.37
N GLY A 35 32.56 10.41 -13.64
CA GLY A 35 31.27 9.74 -13.87
C GLY A 35 30.03 10.50 -13.37
N GLY A 36 30.19 11.71 -12.81
CA GLY A 36 29.12 12.44 -12.14
C GLY A 36 27.88 12.72 -13.00
N GLU A 37 28.05 13.12 -14.26
CA GLU A 37 26.91 13.36 -15.17
C GLU A 37 26.17 12.06 -15.52
N ARG A 38 26.88 10.93 -15.61
CA ARG A 38 26.27 9.62 -15.89
C ARG A 38 25.44 9.12 -14.71
N GLU A 39 25.97 9.21 -13.49
CA GLU A 39 25.23 8.86 -12.26
C GLU A 39 24.01 9.77 -12.05
N LYS A 40 24.15 11.07 -12.33
CA LYS A 40 23.05 12.03 -12.27
C LYS A 40 21.89 11.65 -13.19
N VAL A 41 22.17 11.22 -14.42
CA VAL A 41 21.12 10.77 -15.37
C VAL A 41 20.42 9.50 -14.86
N VAL A 42 21.17 8.55 -14.28
CA VAL A 42 20.60 7.30 -13.72
C VAL A 42 19.66 7.59 -12.54
N VAL A 43 20.10 8.46 -11.62
CA VAL A 43 19.30 8.89 -10.47
C VAL A 43 18.06 9.65 -10.93
N ASN A 44 18.22 10.59 -11.86
CA ASN A 44 17.12 11.42 -12.34
C ASN A 44 16.08 10.61 -13.14
N GLY A 45 16.52 9.65 -13.96
CA GLY A 45 15.60 8.77 -14.69
C GLY A 45 14.77 7.88 -13.77
N SER A 46 15.32 7.48 -12.63
CA SER A 46 14.60 6.69 -11.63
C SER A 46 13.68 7.58 -10.76
N PHE A 47 14.11 8.80 -10.45
CA PHE A 47 13.26 9.84 -9.85
C PHE A 47 12.03 10.17 -10.71
N ASP A 48 12.19 10.33 -12.02
CA ASP A 48 11.09 10.61 -12.94
C ASP A 48 10.05 9.48 -13.04
N LYS A 49 10.48 8.22 -12.90
CA LYS A 49 9.55 7.08 -12.80
C LYS A 49 8.68 7.20 -11.55
N ILE A 50 9.28 7.60 -10.42
CA ILE A 50 8.57 7.79 -9.15
C ILE A 50 7.60 8.96 -9.25
N VAL A 51 8.05 10.12 -9.73
CA VAL A 51 7.21 11.30 -9.89
C VAL A 51 5.98 10.99 -10.75
N ARG A 52 6.15 10.25 -11.85
CA ARG A 52 5.03 9.80 -12.68
C ARG A 52 4.08 8.85 -11.96
N HIS A 53 4.61 7.88 -11.20
CA HIS A 53 3.79 6.95 -10.42
C HIS A 53 2.96 7.68 -9.35
N VAL A 54 3.61 8.53 -8.57
CA VAL A 54 2.98 9.35 -7.52
C VAL A 54 1.89 10.24 -8.12
N LYS A 55 2.19 10.93 -9.23
CA LYS A 55 1.21 11.79 -9.92
C LYS A 55 -0.02 11.01 -10.41
N LYS A 56 0.16 9.78 -10.90
CA LYS A 56 -0.94 8.89 -11.29
C LYS A 56 -1.81 8.53 -10.07
N THR A 57 -1.18 8.17 -8.97
CA THR A 57 -1.88 7.80 -7.73
C THR A 57 -2.65 8.98 -7.13
N TYR A 58 -2.05 10.18 -7.11
CA TYR A 58 -2.75 11.39 -6.68
C TYR A 58 -3.97 11.70 -7.54
N ARG A 59 -3.85 11.55 -8.87
CA ARG A 59 -5.00 11.76 -9.78
C ARG A 59 -6.14 10.79 -9.50
N LEU A 60 -5.83 9.51 -9.27
CA LEU A 60 -6.82 8.49 -8.93
C LEU A 60 -7.47 8.74 -7.56
N ARG A 61 -6.67 9.05 -6.54
CA ARG A 61 -7.20 9.41 -5.21
C ARG A 61 -8.08 10.65 -5.25
N PHE A 62 -7.71 11.65 -6.04
CA PHE A 62 -8.48 12.86 -6.22
C PHE A 62 -9.83 12.56 -6.88
N ALA A 63 -9.83 11.80 -7.98
CA ALA A 63 -11.06 11.38 -8.64
C ALA A 63 -11.97 10.55 -7.70
N ASN A 64 -11.40 9.57 -7.00
CA ASN A 64 -12.14 8.75 -6.04
C ASN A 64 -12.70 9.59 -4.88
N GLY A 65 -11.92 10.56 -4.38
CA GLY A 65 -12.36 11.47 -3.32
C GLY A 65 -13.51 12.40 -3.76
N ILE A 66 -13.50 12.86 -5.02
CA ILE A 66 -14.60 13.63 -5.60
C ILE A 66 -15.85 12.76 -5.70
N ILE A 67 -15.73 11.56 -6.27
CA ILE A 67 -16.88 10.64 -6.43
C ILE A 67 -17.49 10.31 -5.07
N ASP A 68 -16.68 9.93 -4.07
CA ASP A 68 -17.16 9.63 -2.72
C ASP A 68 -17.86 10.84 -2.08
N SER A 69 -17.28 12.03 -2.21
CA SER A 69 -17.86 13.25 -1.63
C SER A 69 -19.17 13.65 -2.30
N VAL A 70 -19.28 13.47 -3.61
CA VAL A 70 -20.49 13.79 -4.38
C VAL A 70 -21.58 12.75 -4.14
N LEU A 71 -21.24 11.47 -4.12
CA LEU A 71 -22.17 10.37 -3.91
C LEU A 71 -22.79 10.43 -2.50
N VAL A 72 -21.97 10.65 -1.47
CA VAL A 72 -22.45 10.73 -0.08
C VAL A 72 -23.32 11.96 0.15
N LYS A 73 -23.00 13.12 -0.45
CA LYS A 73 -23.75 14.37 -0.21
C LYS A 73 -24.99 14.52 -1.08
N TYR A 74 -24.90 14.17 -2.36
CA TYR A 74 -25.94 14.49 -3.36
C TYR A 74 -26.75 13.27 -3.77
N CYS A 75 -26.14 12.09 -3.99
CA CYS A 75 -26.93 10.91 -4.35
C CYS A 75 -27.81 10.43 -3.19
N ALA A 76 -27.33 10.55 -1.95
CA ALA A 76 -28.09 10.13 -0.78
C ALA A 76 -29.34 11.01 -0.55
N THR A 77 -29.18 12.34 -0.66
CA THR A 77 -30.30 13.29 -0.54
C THR A 77 -31.27 13.18 -1.71
N MET A 78 -30.76 13.00 -2.93
CA MET A 78 -31.59 12.84 -4.13
C MET A 78 -32.39 11.52 -4.12
N THR A 79 -31.79 10.44 -3.62
CA THR A 79 -32.50 9.16 -3.42
C THR A 79 -33.56 9.28 -2.33
N ALA A 80 -33.27 10.00 -1.24
CA ALA A 80 -34.24 10.24 -0.17
C ALA A 80 -35.48 10.99 -0.69
N TYR A 81 -35.30 12.11 -1.41
CA TYR A 81 -36.40 12.85 -2.01
C TYR A 81 -37.18 12.03 -3.05
N TYR A 82 -36.48 11.23 -3.87
CA TYR A 82 -37.13 10.33 -4.81
C TYR A 82 -38.02 9.29 -4.11
N LEU A 83 -37.54 8.70 -3.00
CA LEU A 83 -38.31 7.74 -2.21
C LEU A 83 -39.54 8.38 -1.55
N LEU A 84 -39.40 9.62 -1.07
CA LEU A 84 -40.47 10.41 -0.45
C LEU A 84 -41.55 10.84 -1.45
N ALA A 85 -41.18 11.16 -2.69
CA ALA A 85 -42.12 11.58 -3.72
C ALA A 85 -43.02 10.44 -4.23
N ARG A 86 -42.50 9.20 -4.30
CA ARG A 86 -43.23 8.07 -4.88
C ARG A 86 -44.59 7.75 -4.23
N PRO A 87 -44.72 7.65 -2.88
CA PRO A 87 -46.02 7.39 -2.24
C PRO A 87 -46.98 8.58 -2.31
N VAL A 88 -46.47 9.82 -2.38
CA VAL A 88 -47.29 11.04 -2.47
C VAL A 88 -48.01 11.14 -3.81
N PHE A 89 -47.33 10.78 -4.92
CA PHE A 89 -47.89 10.93 -6.27
C PHE A 89 -48.59 9.68 -6.82
N ASN A 90 -48.40 8.51 -6.20
CA ASN A 90 -49.04 7.27 -6.66
C ASN A 90 -49.69 6.49 -5.49
N PRO A 91 -51.03 6.46 -5.40
CA PRO A 91 -51.75 5.74 -4.35
C PRO A 91 -51.58 4.21 -4.41
N LYS A 92 -51.09 3.65 -5.52
CA LYS A 92 -50.70 2.23 -5.63
C LYS A 92 -49.45 1.86 -4.81
N TYR A 93 -48.60 2.83 -4.50
CA TYR A 93 -47.39 2.65 -3.70
C TYR A 93 -47.53 3.26 -2.30
N ALA A 94 -48.71 3.77 -1.96
CA ALA A 94 -49.03 4.18 -0.59
C ALA A 94 -49.12 2.91 0.27
N THR A 95 -48.18 2.75 1.18
CA THR A 95 -48.19 1.71 2.20
C THR A 95 -49.38 1.91 3.15
N ASP A 96 -49.83 0.85 3.83
CA ASP A 96 -50.99 0.89 4.75
C ASP A 96 -50.86 1.95 5.88
N PHE A 97 -49.63 2.41 6.13
CA PHE A 97 -49.25 3.44 7.09
C PHE A 97 -49.07 4.86 6.48
N MET A 98 -49.16 5.04 5.16
CA MET A 98 -48.78 6.28 4.47
C MET A 98 -49.87 6.79 3.51
N GLY A 99 -51.14 6.57 3.88
CA GLY A 99 -52.29 7.05 3.13
C GLY A 99 -53.16 5.91 2.61
N LYS A 100 -54.07 5.41 3.47
CA LYS A 100 -55.33 4.87 2.95
C LYS A 100 -56.06 6.00 2.23
N LEU A 101 -56.84 5.64 1.21
CA LEU A 101 -57.59 6.55 0.35
C LEU A 101 -58.56 7.50 1.12
N ASP A 102 -58.83 7.21 2.41
CA ASP A 102 -59.64 8.00 3.35
C ASP A 102 -58.83 8.77 4.42
N ALA A 103 -57.49 8.80 4.32
CA ALA A 103 -56.67 9.50 5.31
C ALA A 103 -56.72 11.02 5.11
N ASP A 104 -57.05 11.73 6.20
CA ASP A 104 -57.03 13.19 6.30
C ASP A 104 -55.69 13.75 5.75
N PRO A 105 -55.71 14.73 4.82
CA PRO A 105 -54.52 15.39 4.28
C PRO A 105 -53.52 15.83 5.35
N THR A 106 -54.01 16.19 6.53
CA THR A 106 -53.19 16.59 7.68
C THR A 106 -52.29 15.46 8.18
N LYS A 107 -52.82 14.22 8.25
CA LYS A 107 -52.06 13.04 8.69
C LYS A 107 -51.02 12.62 7.68
N ILE A 108 -51.35 12.68 6.39
CA ILE A 108 -50.40 12.38 5.31
C ILE A 108 -49.20 13.34 5.37
N MET A 109 -49.47 14.63 5.65
CA MET A 109 -48.42 15.63 5.80
C MET A 109 -47.56 15.43 7.06
N GLU A 110 -48.18 15.03 8.17
CA GLU A 110 -47.48 14.68 9.42
C GLU A 110 -46.55 13.47 9.22
N ASP A 111 -47.06 12.38 8.63
CA ASP A 111 -46.31 11.16 8.34
C ASP A 111 -45.19 11.42 7.33
N TYR A 112 -45.46 12.24 6.31
CA TYR A 112 -44.44 12.69 5.36
C TYR A 112 -43.31 13.45 6.05
N SER A 113 -43.65 14.44 6.89
CA SER A 113 -42.67 15.25 7.61
C SER A 113 -41.81 14.39 8.54
N ARG A 114 -42.44 13.50 9.32
CA ARG A 114 -41.76 12.56 10.22
C ARG A 114 -40.85 11.59 9.47
N ASN A 115 -41.34 10.93 8.43
CA ASN A 115 -40.54 9.98 7.65
C ASN A 115 -39.40 10.65 6.89
N SER A 116 -39.59 11.90 6.42
CA SER A 116 -38.53 12.67 5.80
C SER A 116 -37.39 12.97 6.79
N GLY A 117 -37.73 13.30 8.04
CA GLY A 117 -36.76 13.50 9.12
C GLY A 117 -35.97 12.22 9.42
N TYR A 118 -36.64 11.07 9.50
CA TYR A 118 -35.96 9.78 9.71
C TYR A 118 -35.03 9.41 8.55
N LEU A 119 -35.47 9.59 7.30
CA LEU A 119 -34.65 9.32 6.11
C LEU A 119 -33.41 10.21 6.03
N VAL A 120 -33.54 11.50 6.33
CA VAL A 120 -32.41 12.44 6.34
C VAL A 120 -31.42 12.08 7.45
N ASN A 121 -31.90 11.78 8.66
CA ASN A 121 -31.05 11.37 9.77
C ASN A 121 -30.32 10.05 9.47
N LEU A 122 -31.01 9.09 8.85
CA LEU A 122 -30.42 7.82 8.41
C LEU A 122 -29.35 8.06 7.35
N SER A 123 -29.63 8.88 6.33
CA SER A 123 -28.67 9.24 5.29
C SER A 123 -27.40 9.88 5.87
N GLN A 124 -27.53 10.75 6.87
CA GLN A 124 -26.39 11.35 7.55
C GLN A 124 -25.59 10.32 8.35
N ALA A 125 -26.27 9.41 9.06
CA ALA A 125 -25.62 8.33 9.81
C ALA A 125 -24.85 7.37 8.87
N VAL A 126 -25.44 7.00 7.74
CA VAL A 126 -24.77 6.19 6.70
C VAL A 126 -23.55 6.92 6.13
N GLY A 127 -23.66 8.23 5.88
CA GLY A 127 -22.51 9.04 5.47
C GLY A 127 -21.35 8.98 6.47
N ARG A 128 -21.65 9.13 7.77
CA ARG A 128 -20.63 8.99 8.84
C ARG A 128 -20.05 7.58 8.90
N LEU A 129 -20.86 6.54 8.70
CA LEU A 129 -20.41 5.15 8.66
C LEU A 129 -19.44 4.90 7.50
N ILE A 130 -19.71 5.45 6.32
CA ILE A 130 -18.80 5.36 5.15
C ILE A 130 -17.45 6.03 5.47
N LEU A 131 -17.46 7.21 6.09
CA LEU A 131 -16.23 7.88 6.51
C LEU A 131 -15.47 7.05 7.54
N ALA A 132 -16.16 6.49 8.55
CA ALA A 132 -15.55 5.62 9.55
C ALA A 132 -14.96 4.33 8.93
N GLY A 133 -15.60 3.76 7.89
CA GLY A 133 -15.08 2.60 7.15
C GLY A 133 -13.74 2.89 6.45
N ARG A 134 -13.55 4.11 5.94
CA ARG A 134 -12.25 4.57 5.39
C ARG A 134 -11.17 4.62 6.48
N ASP A 135 -11.51 5.16 7.64
CA ASP A 135 -10.57 5.23 8.76
C ASP A 135 -10.22 3.84 9.29
N LEU A 136 -11.19 2.94 9.36
CA LEU A 136 -10.97 1.53 9.71
C LEU A 136 -10.04 0.82 8.71
N THR A 137 -10.22 1.06 7.40
CA THR A 137 -9.33 0.51 6.36
C THR A 137 -7.90 1.03 6.53
N ARG A 138 -7.74 2.30 6.91
CA ARG A 138 -6.42 2.88 7.20
C ARG A 138 -5.80 2.27 8.45
N PHE A 139 -6.58 2.08 9.50
CA PHE A 139 -6.16 1.43 10.73
C PHE A 139 -5.72 -0.02 10.48
N ALA A 140 -6.49 -0.79 9.73
CA ALA A 140 -6.14 -2.15 9.32
C ALA A 140 -4.80 -2.21 8.56
N GLY A 141 -4.51 -1.20 7.74
CA GLY A 141 -3.22 -1.07 7.07
C GLY A 141 -2.05 -0.86 8.03
N TYR A 142 -2.25 -0.15 9.14
CA TYR A 142 -1.23 0.02 10.17
C TYR A 142 -1.06 -1.23 11.03
N THR A 143 -2.16 -1.87 11.44
CA THR A 143 -2.08 -3.10 12.23
C THR A 143 -1.44 -4.24 11.46
N SER A 144 -1.71 -4.36 10.15
CA SER A 144 -1.04 -5.34 9.28
C SER A 144 0.48 -5.16 9.25
N ARG A 145 0.97 -3.93 9.29
CA ARG A 145 2.43 -3.65 9.33
C ARG A 145 3.05 -3.99 10.68
N VAL A 146 2.31 -3.73 11.76
CA VAL A 146 2.74 -4.08 13.11
C VAL A 146 2.76 -5.61 13.28
N ALA A 147 1.78 -6.32 12.71
CA ALA A 147 1.77 -7.77 12.66
C ALA A 147 2.99 -8.31 11.88
N GLU A 148 3.25 -7.78 10.67
CA GLU A 148 4.43 -8.15 9.87
C GLU A 148 5.75 -7.92 10.64
N LEU A 149 5.84 -6.85 11.44
CA LEU A 149 6.99 -6.61 12.30
C LEU A 149 7.13 -7.66 13.43
N PHE A 150 6.02 -8.05 14.07
CA PHE A 150 6.04 -9.09 15.10
C PHE A 150 6.45 -10.44 14.52
N ASP A 151 5.92 -10.80 13.34
CA ASP A 151 6.28 -12.03 12.64
C ASP A 151 7.79 -12.09 12.35
N VAL A 152 8.35 -10.98 11.82
CA VAL A 152 9.80 -10.87 11.56
C VAL A 152 10.63 -10.95 12.84
N LEU A 153 10.17 -10.34 13.94
CA LEU A 153 10.89 -10.38 15.21
C LEU A 153 10.90 -11.80 15.81
N GLU A 154 9.81 -12.54 15.67
CA GLU A 154 9.71 -13.93 16.09
C GLU A 154 10.62 -14.84 15.25
N ASP A 155 10.67 -14.63 13.93
CA ASP A 155 11.60 -15.35 13.04
C ASP A 155 13.06 -15.10 13.41
N VAL A 156 13.42 -13.84 13.70
CA VAL A 156 14.78 -13.49 14.17
C VAL A 156 15.10 -14.15 15.51
N ASN A 157 14.16 -14.18 16.46
CA ASN A 157 14.35 -14.85 17.75
C ASN A 157 14.52 -16.37 17.59
N ASN A 158 13.87 -16.96 16.59
CA ASN A 158 14.00 -18.38 16.24
C ASN A 158 15.23 -18.69 15.36
N GLY A 159 16.09 -17.69 15.09
CA GLY A 159 17.30 -17.84 14.27
C GLY A 159 17.04 -17.97 12.77
N ARG A 160 15.80 -17.72 12.30
CA ARG A 160 15.44 -17.70 10.89
C ARG A 160 15.54 -16.26 10.38
N TYR A 161 16.50 -16.00 9.50
CA TYR A 161 16.68 -14.70 8.88
C TYR A 161 16.18 -14.75 7.42
N GLU A 162 14.90 -14.47 7.17
CA GLU A 162 14.41 -14.27 5.80
C GLU A 162 14.84 -12.86 5.32
N ARG A 163 15.68 -12.79 4.27
CA ARG A 163 16.16 -11.51 3.73
C ARG A 163 15.04 -10.83 2.93
N ALA A 164 14.57 -9.67 3.41
CA ALA A 164 13.58 -8.83 2.70
C ALA A 164 14.08 -8.22 1.38
N MET A 165 15.40 -8.29 1.08
CA MET A 165 16.04 -7.65 -0.08
C MET A 165 15.99 -8.45 -1.38
N VAL A 166 15.50 -9.69 -1.36
CA VAL A 166 15.40 -10.48 -2.59
C VAL A 166 13.95 -10.40 -3.05
N SER A 167 13.71 -9.55 -4.05
CA SER A 167 12.56 -9.69 -4.93
C SER A 167 12.38 -11.17 -5.23
N LYS A 168 11.29 -11.78 -4.78
CA LYS A 168 10.85 -13.10 -5.23
C LYS A 168 10.40 -12.97 -6.69
N ASP A 169 11.31 -12.57 -7.58
CA ASP A 169 11.20 -12.85 -9.01
C ASP A 169 11.63 -14.30 -9.17
N VAL A 170 10.63 -15.16 -8.98
CA VAL A 170 10.68 -16.59 -9.21
C VAL A 170 10.90 -16.79 -10.71
N ASN A 171 12.16 -16.76 -11.14
CA ASN A 171 12.63 -17.46 -12.33
C ASN A 171 13.48 -18.62 -11.84
N GLU A 172 12.88 -19.79 -11.83
CA GLU A 172 13.38 -21.10 -11.36
C GLU A 172 14.57 -21.64 -12.19
N ALA A 173 15.64 -20.88 -12.37
CA ALA A 173 16.80 -21.36 -13.14
C ALA A 173 18.15 -21.26 -12.44
N ASN A 174 18.29 -20.50 -11.36
CA ASN A 174 19.52 -20.47 -10.58
C ASN A 174 19.20 -20.48 -9.08
N THR A 175 18.99 -21.69 -8.55
CA THR A 175 19.10 -21.93 -7.10
C THR A 175 20.55 -21.70 -6.69
N VAL A 176 20.92 -20.44 -6.44
CA VAL A 176 22.16 -20.13 -5.74
C VAL A 176 21.93 -20.58 -4.31
N LYS A 177 22.44 -21.77 -3.99
CA LYS A 177 22.40 -22.32 -2.64
C LYS A 177 23.11 -21.31 -1.73
N ALA A 178 22.37 -20.71 -0.80
CA ALA A 178 22.96 -19.98 0.30
C ALA A 178 23.85 -20.95 1.10
N VAL A 179 25.16 -20.81 0.97
CA VAL A 179 26.12 -21.67 1.69
C VAL A 179 26.32 -21.10 3.08
N THR A 180 26.02 -21.91 4.09
CA THR A 180 26.25 -21.60 5.50
C THR A 180 27.75 -21.64 5.84
N PRO A 181 28.26 -20.82 6.80
CA PRO A 181 29.67 -20.85 7.20
C PRO A 181 30.18 -22.22 7.67
N SER A 182 29.25 -23.11 8.05
CA SER A 182 29.51 -24.49 8.49
C SER A 182 29.96 -25.43 7.36
N ASP A 183 29.75 -25.06 6.10
CA ASP A 183 30.12 -25.85 4.93
C ASP A 183 31.55 -25.53 4.42
N LEU A 184 32.23 -24.53 5.00
CA LEU A 184 33.62 -24.20 4.67
C LEU A 184 34.59 -25.18 5.33
N LYS A 185 34.89 -26.28 4.64
CA LYS A 185 35.97 -27.18 5.00
C LYS A 185 37.22 -26.84 4.17
N GLY A 186 38.23 -26.25 4.82
CA GLY A 186 39.55 -26.00 4.25
C GLY A 186 40.64 -26.28 5.27
N ARG A 187 41.86 -26.59 4.81
CA ARG A 187 43.03 -26.83 5.67
C ARG A 187 44.07 -25.74 5.42
N VAL A 188 44.36 -24.91 6.42
CA VAL A 188 45.45 -23.94 6.35
C VAL A 188 46.76 -24.67 6.55
N THR A 189 47.68 -24.56 5.59
CA THR A 189 49.03 -25.11 5.70
C THR A 189 50.02 -23.95 5.52
N THR A 190 50.81 -23.67 6.56
CA THR A 190 51.76 -22.54 6.55
C THR A 190 53.08 -23.01 5.96
N GLN A 191 53.46 -22.49 4.79
CA GLN A 191 54.80 -22.63 4.21
C GLN A 191 55.29 -21.29 3.66
N ASP A 192 56.54 -20.96 3.97
CA ASP A 192 57.41 -20.00 3.27
C ASP A 192 56.84 -18.62 2.91
N GLY A 193 56.14 -17.96 3.84
CA GLY A 193 55.88 -16.51 3.77
C GLY A 193 55.04 -16.02 2.58
N VAL A 194 54.45 -16.92 1.79
CA VAL A 194 53.60 -16.61 0.63
C VAL A 194 52.18 -17.11 0.90
N ILE A 195 51.19 -16.26 0.62
CA ILE A 195 49.77 -16.61 0.73
C ILE A 195 49.29 -17.06 -0.66
N VAL A 196 48.97 -18.35 -0.81
CA VAL A 196 48.41 -18.92 -2.04
C VAL A 196 47.01 -19.46 -1.75
N PHE A 197 46.02 -19.05 -2.54
CA PHE A 197 44.65 -19.55 -2.45
C PHE A 197 44.43 -20.60 -3.55
N GLU A 198 44.34 -21.87 -3.19
CA GLU A 198 44.05 -22.96 -4.13
C GLU A 198 42.66 -23.54 -3.84
N LYS A 199 41.76 -23.48 -4.84
CA LYS A 199 40.37 -24.00 -4.77
C LYS A 199 39.56 -23.46 -3.58
N VAL A 200 39.71 -22.16 -3.30
CA VAL A 200 38.91 -21.48 -2.27
C VAL A 200 37.63 -20.93 -2.92
N PRO A 201 36.43 -21.31 -2.45
CA PRO A 201 35.19 -20.72 -2.95
C PRO A 201 35.15 -19.22 -2.62
N ILE A 202 34.95 -18.37 -3.63
CA ILE A 202 34.83 -16.92 -3.43
C ILE A 202 33.37 -16.64 -3.08
N ILE A 203 33.14 -16.27 -1.83
CA ILE A 203 31.80 -15.95 -1.33
C ILE A 203 31.62 -14.44 -1.42
N THR A 204 30.66 -14.01 -2.23
CA THR A 204 30.27 -12.60 -2.27
C THR A 204 29.62 -12.21 -0.93
N PRO A 205 29.55 -10.91 -0.57
CA PRO A 205 28.77 -10.46 0.59
C PRO A 205 27.30 -10.89 0.58
N ASN A 206 26.80 -11.31 -0.60
CA ASN A 206 25.46 -11.86 -0.80
C ASN A 206 25.35 -13.36 -0.41
N GLY A 207 26.44 -14.04 -0.09
CA GLY A 207 26.44 -15.48 0.23
C GLY A 207 26.46 -16.39 -1.00
N ASP A 208 26.66 -15.82 -2.19
CA ASP A 208 26.80 -16.56 -3.44
C ASP A 208 28.24 -17.05 -3.59
N VAL A 209 28.42 -18.32 -3.94
CA VAL A 209 29.73 -18.91 -4.28
C VAL A 209 29.99 -18.71 -5.77
N LEU A 210 31.06 -18.01 -6.11
CA LEU A 210 31.59 -17.84 -7.47
C LEU A 210 32.56 -18.98 -7.85
#